data_AF-A0A0C9VH02-F1
#
_entry.id   AF-A0A0C9VH02-F1
#
_cell.length_a   1.000
_cell.length_b   1.000
_cell.length_c   1.000
_cell.angle_alpha   90.00
_cell.angle_beta   90.00
_cell.angle_gamma   90.00
#
_symmetry.space_group_name_H-M   'P 1'
#
loop_
_entity.id
_entity.type
_entity.pdbx_description
1 polymer ?
#
loop_
_entity_poly.entity_id
_entity_poly.type
_entity_poly.pdbx_seq_one_letter_code
_entity_poly.pdbx_strand_id
1 'polypeptide(L)'
;LTILSFALLLCQVAAADKPDVKMIPFSNLPIERTYFDDSEVYIIIYHDILEGDVWISQDEGKSWDLASDVPRGKAIMFIAHPF
;
A
#
# COMPACT_ATOMS: atom_id res chain seq x y z
N LEU A 1 -40.45 -1.24 -23.91
CA LEU A 1 -39.31 -0.36 -23.56
C LEU A 1 -38.45 -0.96 -22.46
N THR A 2 -39.03 -1.39 -21.34
CA THR A 2 -38.34 -1.99 -20.16
C THR A 2 -37.44 -3.21 -20.46
N ILE A 3 -37.87 -4.11 -21.34
CA ILE A 3 -37.08 -5.30 -21.71
C ILE A 3 -35.81 -4.91 -22.49
N LEU A 4 -35.92 -3.90 -23.36
CA LEU A 4 -34.79 -3.39 -24.14
C LEU A 4 -33.78 -2.67 -23.23
N SER A 5 -34.26 -1.94 -22.22
CA SER A 5 -33.44 -1.27 -21.21
C SER A 5 -32.65 -2.25 -20.34
N PHE A 6 -33.25 -3.39 -19.97
CA PHE A 6 -32.58 -4.43 -19.19
C PHE A 6 -31.51 -5.18 -20.00
N ALA A 7 -31.78 -5.44 -21.29
CA ALA A 7 -30.81 -6.03 -22.20
C ALA A 7 -29.58 -5.11 -22.45
N LEU A 8 -29.79 -3.79 -22.49
CA LEU A 8 -28.69 -2.83 -22.63
C LEU A 8 -27.80 -2.78 -21.38
N LEU A 9 -28.38 -2.93 -20.19
CA LEU A 9 -27.65 -2.95 -18.91
C LEU A 9 -26.76 -4.19 -18.77
N LEU A 10 -27.23 -5.35 -19.25
CA LEU A 10 -26.47 -6.61 -19.27
C LEU A 10 -25.32 -6.62 -20.29
N CYS A 11 -25.36 -5.73 -21.29
CA CYS A 11 -24.30 -5.61 -22.29
C CYS A 11 -23.12 -4.73 -21.83
N GLN A 12 -23.26 -4.06 -20.67
CA GLN A 12 -22.21 -3.20 -20.10
C GLN A 12 -21.27 -3.93 -19.15
N VAL A 13 -21.16 -5.26 -19.25
CA VAL A 13 -20.12 -6.00 -18.52
C VAL A 13 -18.77 -5.65 -19.15
N ALA A 14 -18.18 -4.54 -18.73
CA ALA A 14 -16.81 -4.22 -19.00
C ALA A 14 -15.95 -5.35 -18.41
N ALA A 15 -15.09 -5.96 -19.23
CA ALA A 15 -14.05 -6.83 -18.72
C ALA A 15 -13.20 -6.00 -17.74
N ALA A 16 -13.01 -6.49 -16.52
CA ALA A 16 -12.09 -5.85 -15.60
C ALA A 16 -10.69 -5.84 -16.24
N ASP A 17 -10.01 -4.69 -16.20
CA ASP A 17 -8.62 -4.61 -16.62
C ASP A 17 -7.77 -5.60 -15.81
N LYS A 18 -6.71 -6.12 -16.44
CA LYS A 18 -5.77 -7.00 -15.74
C LYS A 18 -5.20 -6.25 -14.54
N PRO A 19 -5.03 -6.91 -13.37
CA PRO A 19 -4.40 -6.26 -12.23
C PRO A 19 -3.00 -5.81 -12.62
N ASP A 20 -2.68 -4.54 -12.33
CA ASP A 20 -1.33 -4.03 -12.47
C ASP A 20 -0.49 -4.56 -11.31
N VAL A 21 0.65 -5.19 -11.63
CA VAL A 21 1.53 -5.82 -10.65
C VAL A 21 2.92 -5.23 -10.80
N LYS A 22 3.38 -4.55 -9.76
CA LYS A 22 4.72 -3.97 -9.68
C LYS A 22 5.55 -4.73 -8.65
N MET A 23 6.71 -5.22 -9.07
CA MET A 23 7.67 -5.88 -8.19
C MET A 23 8.68 -4.84 -7.70
N ILE A 24 8.75 -4.64 -6.38
CA ILE A 24 9.67 -3.70 -5.74
C ILE A 24 10.63 -4.50 -4.87
N PRO A 25 11.93 -4.56 -5.23
CA PRO A 25 12.90 -5.30 -4.44
C PRO A 25 13.27 -4.52 -3.18
N PHE A 26 13.28 -5.21 -2.04
CA PHE A 26 13.89 -4.73 -0.80
C PHE A 26 15.15 -5.55 -0.53
N SER A 27 16.20 -4.90 -0.03
CA SER A 27 17.47 -5.57 0.30
C SER A 27 17.33 -6.55 1.45
N ASN A 28 16.38 -6.30 2.35
CA ASN A 28 16.13 -7.08 3.54
C ASN A 28 14.65 -7.48 3.64
N LEU A 29 14.37 -8.48 4.49
CA LEU A 29 13.01 -8.97 4.70
C LEU A 29 12.24 -8.05 5.65
N PRO A 30 10.93 -7.82 5.41
CA PRO A 30 10.04 -7.18 6.36
C PRO A 30 9.95 -7.95 7.66
N ILE A 31 10.33 -7.26 8.74
CA ILE A 31 10.08 -7.74 10.10
C ILE A 31 8.74 -7.21 10.60
N GLU A 32 8.40 -5.98 10.27
CA GLU A 32 7.12 -5.37 10.64
C GLU A 32 6.50 -4.63 9.45
N ARG A 33 5.19 -4.85 9.27
CA ARG A 33 4.34 -4.11 8.34
C ARG A 33 3.05 -3.74 9.03
N THR A 34 2.73 -2.46 9.03
CA THR A 34 1.53 -1.92 9.67
C THR A 34 0.69 -1.15 8.66
N TYR A 35 -0.63 -1.33 8.76
CA TYR A 35 -1.65 -0.64 7.98
C TYR A 35 -2.47 0.24 8.93
N PHE A 36 -2.84 1.45 8.48
CA PHE A 36 -3.68 2.36 9.23
C PHE A 36 -5.08 2.43 8.59
N ASP A 37 -6.07 1.80 9.23
CA ASP A 37 -7.44 1.72 8.71
C ASP A 37 -8.22 3.05 8.78
N ASP A 38 -7.74 4.01 9.58
CA ASP A 38 -8.36 5.31 9.82
C ASP A 38 -7.85 6.42 8.88
N SER A 39 -6.86 6.12 8.05
CA SER A 39 -6.31 7.05 7.08
C SER A 39 -7.13 7.06 5.79
N GLU A 40 -7.54 8.24 5.30
CA GLU A 40 -8.18 8.38 3.96
C GLU A 40 -7.27 7.86 2.83
N VAL A 41 -5.98 7.72 3.14
CA VAL A 41 -4.90 7.22 2.29
C VAL A 41 -4.30 6.01 3.00
N TYR A 42 -4.43 4.79 2.46
CA TYR A 42 -3.88 3.60 3.11
C TYR A 42 -2.34 3.67 3.23
N ILE A 43 -1.86 4.03 4.42
CA ILE A 43 -0.43 4.10 4.72
C ILE A 43 0.09 2.70 5.07
N ILE A 44 1.18 2.31 4.41
CA ILE A 44 1.95 1.11 4.74
C ILE A 44 3.32 1.53 5.21
N ILE A 45 3.76 1.02 6.35
CA ILE A 45 5.11 1.24 6.86
C ILE A 45 5.91 -0.06 6.83
N TYR A 46 7.17 0.03 6.42
CA TYR A 46 8.16 -1.05 6.45
C TYR A 46 9.41 -0.58 7.20
N HIS A 47 9.72 -1.24 8.32
CA HIS A 47 10.95 -1.00 9.07
C HIS A 47 12.01 -2.03 8.68
N ASP A 48 13.09 -1.55 8.08
CA ASP A 48 14.29 -2.34 7.82
C ASP A 48 15.19 -2.32 9.06
N ILE A 49 15.13 -3.36 9.89
CA ILE A 49 15.92 -3.39 11.13
C ILE A 49 17.42 -3.47 10.89
N LEU A 50 17.84 -4.03 9.74
CA LEU A 50 19.25 -4.27 9.45
C LEU A 50 19.94 -2.97 9.03
N GLU A 51 19.26 -2.18 8.20
CA GLU A 51 19.74 -0.87 7.79
C GLU A 51 19.35 0.23 8.79
N GLY A 52 18.29 0.04 9.57
CA GLY A 52 17.71 1.05 10.47
C GLY A 52 16.92 2.14 9.73
N ASP A 53 16.48 1.85 8.51
CA ASP A 53 15.70 2.74 7.65
C ASP A 53 14.20 2.42 7.76
N VAL A 54 13.35 3.45 7.65
CA VAL A 54 11.88 3.31 7.65
C VAL A 54 11.37 3.77 6.29
N TRP A 55 10.64 2.88 5.63
CA TRP A 55 10.00 3.15 4.35
C TRP A 55 8.49 3.31 4.53
N ILE A 56 7.92 4.25 3.80
CA ILE A 56 6.50 4.60 3.83
C ILE A 56 5.96 4.52 2.41
N SER A 57 4.82 3.87 2.28
CA SER A 57 3.98 3.90 1.10
C SER A 57 2.68 4.62 1.45
N GLN A 58 2.30 5.60 0.62
CA GLN A 58 1.03 6.34 0.74
C GLN A 58 0.05 5.98 -0.38
N ASP A 59 0.25 4.87 -1.08
CA ASP A 59 -0.55 4.48 -2.25
C ASP A 59 -0.76 2.97 -2.33
N GLU A 60 -1.08 2.34 -1.19
CA GLU A 60 -1.29 0.89 -1.07
C GLU A 60 -0.09 0.01 -1.50
N GLY A 61 1.13 0.55 -1.54
CA GLY A 61 2.37 -0.17 -1.80
C GLY A 61 2.87 -0.04 -3.24
N LYS A 62 2.30 0.87 -4.05
CA LYS A 62 2.70 1.07 -5.45
C LYS A 62 3.99 1.89 -5.55
N SER A 63 4.21 2.81 -4.60
CA SER A 63 5.44 3.59 -4.42
C SER A 63 5.89 3.59 -2.96
N TRP A 64 7.19 3.78 -2.77
CA TRP A 64 7.83 3.73 -1.46
C TRP A 64 8.87 4.83 -1.36
N ASP A 65 8.80 5.59 -0.28
CA ASP A 65 9.75 6.65 0.05
C ASP A 65 10.32 6.40 1.44
N LEU A 66 11.52 6.91 1.69
CA LEU A 66 12.06 6.96 3.05
C LEU A 66 11.26 7.97 3.89
N ALA A 67 10.98 7.61 5.14
CA ALA A 67 10.38 8.53 6.11
C ALA A 67 11.29 9.75 6.29
N SER A 68 10.84 10.93 5.85
CA SER A 68 11.64 12.16 5.88
C SER A 68 12.03 12.60 7.28
N ASP A 69 11.17 12.32 8.25
CA ASP A 69 11.28 12.80 9.62
C ASP A 69 12.03 11.81 10.53
N VAL A 70 12.39 10.64 9.98
CA VAL A 70 13.18 9.62 10.68
C VAL A 70 14.61 9.67 10.14
N PRO A 71 15.62 9.94 10.99
CA PRO A 71 17.01 9.90 10.56
C PRO A 71 17.37 8.52 10.02
N ARG A 72 18.00 8.51 8.83
CA ARG A 72 18.44 7.27 8.16
C ARG A 72 19.37 6.44 9.03
N GLY A 73 19.14 5.14 9.03
CA GLY A 73 19.91 4.14 9.77
C GLY A 73 19.93 4.31 11.29
N LYS A 74 18.90 4.96 11.85
CA LYS A 74 18.79 5.18 13.30
C LYS A 74 17.55 4.53 13.93
N ALA A 75 16.62 4.01 13.12
CA ALA A 75 15.42 3.38 13.66
C ALA A 75 15.76 2.00 14.24
N ILE A 76 15.54 1.83 15.54
CA ILE A 76 15.86 0.59 16.28
C ILE A 76 14.63 -0.27 16.57
N MET A 77 13.45 0.33 16.60
CA MET A 77 12.19 -0.33 16.92
C MET A 77 11.04 0.50 16.34
N PHE A 78 10.06 -0.18 15.78
CA PHE A 78 8.78 0.41 15.42
C PHE A 78 7.74 0.02 16.49
N ILE A 79 6.89 0.96 16.86
CA ILE A 79 5.77 0.72 17.78
C ILE A 79 4.54 1.36 17.15
N ALA A 80 3.58 0.54 16.76
CA ALA A 80 2.27 1.04 16.33
C ALA A 80 1.57 1.74 17.50
N HIS A 81 1.09 2.96 17.28
CA HIS A 81 0.29 3.64 18.28
C HIS A 81 -1.08 2.94 18.39
N PRO A 82 -1.58 2.62 19.60
CA PRO A 82 -2.75 1.76 19.77
C PRO A 82 -4.11 2.41 19.51
N PHE A 83 -4.14 3.70 19.13
CA PHE A 83 -5.36 4.49 18.94
C PHE A 83 -5.12 5.69 18.03
#